data_AF-A0A2M6ZQP2-F1
#
_entry.id   AF-A0A2M6ZQP2-F1
#
_cell.length_a   1.000
_cell.length_b   1.000
_cell.length_c   1.000
_cell.angle_alpha   90.00
_cell.angle_beta   90.00
_cell.angle_gamma   90.00
#
_symmetry.space_group_name_H-M   'P 1'
#
loop_
_entity.id
_entity.type
_entity.pdbx_description
1 polymer ?
#
loop_
_entity_poly.entity_id
_entity_poly.type
_entity_poly.pdbx_seq_one_letter_code
_entity_poly.pdbx_strand_id
1 'polypeptide(L)'
;MIISGDVQGAGYRGIIIKTGRKLSLVGSVENIPDGTVKVVCEGEKEKMEDLINSIKIRDEIVDVENIDVKFENASGEFDGKGFDVKASEKISDLYREMFHGYITSEKYFRVGFKKQDKMLGKQDQMLEKQDKMLDKQGETIAAIKGLDKKQDTTIDVLKDFRDSTKQSFTDMGDRYGSIQDELVNTRK
;
A
#
# COMPACT_ATOMS: atom_id res chain seq x y z
N MET A 1 2.35 -5.64 -37.68
CA MET A 1 1.18 -5.05 -36.97
C MET A 1 1.35 -3.54 -36.84
N ILE A 2 0.24 -2.80 -36.83
CA ILE A 2 0.17 -1.35 -36.61
C ILE A 2 -0.62 -1.11 -35.31
N ILE A 3 -0.07 -0.31 -34.41
CA ILE A 3 -0.61 -0.08 -33.08
C ILE A 3 -0.95 1.41 -32.95
N SER A 4 -2.17 1.73 -32.51
CA SER A 4 -2.65 3.10 -32.34
C SER A 4 -3.13 3.36 -30.90
N GLY A 5 -3.12 4.63 -30.52
CA GLY A 5 -3.47 5.13 -29.19
C GLY A 5 -2.42 6.12 -28.66
N ASP A 6 -2.37 6.31 -27.35
CA ASP A 6 -1.29 7.06 -26.68
C ASP A 6 -0.08 6.14 -26.47
N VAL A 7 0.62 5.85 -27.56
CA VAL A 7 1.66 4.80 -27.66
C VAL A 7 3.06 5.33 -28.01
N GLN A 8 3.21 6.64 -28.24
CA GLN A 8 4.50 7.30 -28.47
C GLN A 8 4.89 8.20 -27.29
N GLY A 9 6.18 8.54 -27.18
CA GLY A 9 6.67 9.40 -26.08
C GLY A 9 6.46 8.80 -24.68
N ALA A 10 6.27 7.48 -24.59
CA ALA A 10 5.92 6.76 -23.37
C ALA A 10 6.81 5.53 -23.10
N GLY A 11 7.90 5.36 -23.85
CA GLY A 11 8.79 4.19 -23.74
C GLY A 11 8.22 2.88 -24.30
N TYR A 12 7.05 2.90 -24.95
CA TYR A 12 6.33 1.70 -25.42
C TYR A 12 7.15 0.78 -26.34
N ARG A 13 7.99 1.34 -27.23
CA ARG A 13 8.91 0.54 -28.07
C ARG A 13 9.84 -0.34 -27.25
N GLY A 14 10.36 0.17 -26.13
CA GLY A 14 11.19 -0.60 -25.21
C GLY A 14 10.43 -1.75 -24.56
N ILE A 15 9.13 -1.57 -24.28
CA ILE A 15 8.26 -2.63 -23.78
C ILE A 15 8.09 -3.72 -24.85
N ILE A 16 7.79 -3.34 -26.09
CA ILE A 16 7.65 -4.29 -27.22
C ILE A 16 8.94 -5.09 -27.42
N ILE A 17 10.09 -4.42 -27.48
CA ILE A 17 11.40 -5.07 -27.66
C ILE A 17 11.68 -6.07 -26.54
N LYS A 18 11.49 -5.65 -25.29
CA LYS A 18 11.74 -6.51 -24.12
C LYS A 18 10.84 -7.75 -24.14
N THR A 19 9.56 -7.57 -24.47
CA THR A 19 8.59 -8.67 -24.57
C THR A 19 8.90 -9.60 -25.73
N GLY A 20 9.19 -9.05 -26.92
CA GLY A 20 9.57 -9.84 -28.09
C GLY A 20 10.82 -10.69 -27.84
N ARG A 21 11.87 -10.10 -27.24
CA ARG A 21 13.07 -10.83 -26.82
C ARG A 21 12.77 -11.94 -25.81
N LYS A 22 11.90 -11.69 -24.82
CA LYS A 22 11.49 -12.68 -23.82
C LYS A 22 10.78 -13.88 -24.44
N LEU A 23 10.03 -13.65 -25.52
CA LEU A 23 9.32 -14.68 -26.27
C LEU A 23 10.18 -15.33 -27.36
N SER A 24 11.48 -14.99 -27.44
CA SER A 24 12.39 -15.46 -28.51
C SER A 24 11.91 -15.14 -29.93
N LEU A 25 11.21 -14.01 -30.07
CA LEU A 25 10.86 -13.44 -31.37
C LEU A 25 11.98 -12.55 -31.88
N VAL A 26 12.10 -12.46 -33.20
CA VAL A 26 13.01 -11.53 -33.88
C VAL A 26 12.20 -10.47 -34.62
N GLY A 27 12.76 -9.28 -34.84
CA GLY A 27 11.98 -8.23 -35.49
C GLY A 27 12.47 -6.81 -35.28
N SER A 28 11.64 -5.86 -35.68
CA SER A 28 11.87 -4.45 -35.48
C SER A 28 10.62 -3.70 -35.03
N VAL A 29 10.84 -2.60 -34.32
CA VAL A 29 9.80 -1.63 -33.96
C VAL A 29 10.20 -0.22 -34.42
N GLU A 30 9.24 0.51 -34.99
CA GLU A 30 9.43 1.89 -35.45
C GLU A 30 8.23 2.76 -35.06
N ASN A 31 8.51 3.99 -34.63
CA ASN A 31 7.47 5.02 -34.48
C ASN A 31 7.19 5.62 -35.87
N ILE A 32 5.92 5.69 -36.24
CA ILE A 32 5.49 6.31 -37.49
C ILE A 32 5.09 7.78 -37.21
N PRO A 33 5.38 8.73 -38.11
CA PRO A 33 5.06 10.14 -37.90
C PRO A 33 3.57 10.46 -37.69
N ASP A 34 2.67 9.56 -38.06
CA ASP A 34 1.23 9.67 -37.85
C ASP A 34 0.79 9.39 -36.40
N GLY A 35 1.73 9.06 -35.51
CA GLY A 35 1.48 8.73 -34.11
C GLY A 35 1.33 7.23 -33.82
N THR A 36 1.30 6.38 -34.85
CA THR A 36 1.21 4.92 -34.68
C THR A 36 2.58 4.28 -34.43
N VAL A 37 2.58 3.06 -33.91
CA VAL A 37 3.78 2.23 -33.78
C VAL A 37 3.65 1.04 -34.70
N LYS A 38 4.66 0.83 -35.55
CA LYS A 38 4.73 -0.34 -36.42
C LYS A 38 5.69 -1.35 -35.85
N VAL A 39 5.24 -2.60 -35.80
CA VAL A 39 6.04 -3.74 -35.37
C VAL A 39 6.03 -4.78 -36.48
N VAL A 40 7.22 -5.23 -36.87
CA VAL A 40 7.42 -6.36 -37.77
C VAL A 40 8.20 -7.40 -36.98
N CYS A 41 7.68 -8.61 -36.85
CA CYS A 41 8.34 -9.68 -36.13
C CYS A 41 8.10 -11.03 -36.77
N GLU A 42 9.05 -11.93 -36.60
CA GLU A 42 9.00 -13.30 -37.10
C GLU A 42 9.22 -14.27 -35.93
N GLY A 43 8.58 -15.43 -36.01
CA GLY A 43 8.67 -16.49 -35.02
C GLY A 43 7.44 -17.41 -35.06
N GLU A 44 7.33 -18.27 -34.05
CA GLU A 44 6.18 -19.17 -33.94
C GLU A 44 4.90 -18.36 -33.69
N LYS A 45 3.81 -18.79 -34.33
CA LYS A 45 2.52 -18.10 -34.26
C LYS A 45 2.02 -17.89 -32.83
N GLU A 46 2.16 -18.92 -31.98
CA GLU A 46 1.76 -18.87 -30.57
C GLU A 46 2.49 -17.75 -29.82
N LYS A 47 3.81 -17.64 -30.01
CA LYS A 47 4.62 -16.56 -29.41
C LYS A 47 4.23 -15.18 -29.94
N MET A 48 3.85 -15.06 -31.22
CA MET A 48 3.36 -13.79 -31.77
C MET A 48 2.01 -13.39 -31.16
N GLU A 49 1.12 -14.34 -30.93
CA GLU A 49 -0.15 -14.11 -30.23
C GLU A 49 0.09 -13.69 -28.77
N ASP A 50 1.05 -14.33 -28.08
CA ASP A 50 1.48 -13.93 -26.74
C ASP A 50 2.05 -12.51 -26.71
N LEU A 51 2.81 -12.12 -27.73
CA LEU A 51 3.31 -10.75 -27.87
C LEU A 51 2.14 -9.76 -27.99
N ILE A 52 1.19 -10.01 -28.89
CA ILE A 52 0.02 -9.15 -29.13
C ILE A 52 -0.78 -8.96 -27.84
N ASN A 53 -1.01 -10.03 -27.09
CA ASN A 53 -1.72 -9.98 -25.82
C ASN A 53 -0.94 -9.19 -24.76
N SER A 54 0.38 -9.39 -24.68
CA SER A 54 1.24 -8.76 -23.68
C SER A 54 1.43 -7.26 -23.89
N ILE A 55 1.34 -6.78 -25.14
CA ILE A 55 1.54 -5.36 -25.47
C ILE A 55 0.24 -4.57 -25.50
N LYS A 56 -0.92 -5.19 -25.23
CA LYS A 56 -2.23 -4.52 -25.13
C LYS A 56 -2.39 -3.83 -23.77
N ILE A 57 -1.64 -2.75 -23.58
CA ILE A 57 -1.54 -2.02 -22.31
C ILE A 57 -2.60 -0.93 -22.22
N ARG A 58 -3.19 -0.76 -21.03
CA ARG A 58 -4.16 0.29 -20.70
C ARG A 58 -3.79 0.90 -19.35
N ASP A 59 -2.98 1.95 -19.36
CA ASP A 59 -2.61 2.70 -18.15
C ASP A 59 -2.41 4.21 -18.43
N GLU A 60 -2.03 4.98 -17.40
CA GLU A 60 -1.86 6.44 -17.51
C GLU A 60 -0.65 6.87 -18.37
N ILE A 61 0.26 5.95 -18.69
CA ILE A 61 1.51 6.21 -19.40
C ILE A 61 1.43 5.68 -20.84
N VAL A 62 0.85 4.51 -21.05
CA VAL A 62 0.63 3.89 -22.35
C VAL A 62 -0.82 3.44 -22.44
N ASP A 63 -1.51 3.90 -23.48
CA ASP A 63 -2.90 3.49 -23.76
C ASP A 63 -3.03 2.97 -25.19
N VAL A 64 -3.12 1.65 -25.32
CA VAL A 64 -3.23 0.97 -26.61
C VAL A 64 -4.68 0.83 -27.01
N GLU A 65 -5.12 1.67 -27.93
CA GLU A 65 -6.50 1.69 -28.41
C GLU A 65 -6.81 0.52 -29.34
N ASN A 66 -5.95 0.30 -30.33
CA ASN A 66 -6.13 -0.72 -31.35
C ASN A 66 -4.80 -1.34 -31.79
N ILE A 67 -4.85 -2.61 -32.19
CA ILE A 67 -3.74 -3.34 -32.79
C ILE A 67 -4.26 -4.00 -34.07
N ASP A 68 -3.83 -3.51 -35.23
CA ASP A 68 -4.10 -4.11 -36.53
C ASP A 68 -2.98 -5.09 -36.91
N VAL A 69 -3.35 -6.37 -37.11
CA VAL A 69 -2.40 -7.47 -37.30
C VAL A 69 -2.60 -8.09 -38.67
N LYS A 70 -1.49 -8.28 -39.38
CA LYS A 70 -1.42 -9.05 -40.62
C LYS A 70 -0.35 -10.13 -40.45
N PHE A 71 -0.72 -11.37 -40.70
CA PHE A 71 0.19 -12.51 -40.68
C PHE A 71 0.62 -12.85 -42.10
N GLU A 72 1.92 -13.08 -42.28
CA GLU A 72 2.53 -13.42 -43.56
C GLU A 72 3.57 -14.53 -43.33
N ASN A 73 4.08 -15.12 -44.42
CA ASN A 73 5.18 -16.07 -44.33
C ASN A 73 6.47 -15.35 -43.89
N ALA A 74 7.33 -16.04 -43.14
CA ALA A 74 8.62 -15.49 -42.72
C ALA A 74 9.47 -15.13 -43.95
N SER A 75 9.99 -13.90 -43.94
CA SER A 75 10.90 -13.39 -44.95
C SER A 75 12.36 -13.82 -44.71
N GLY A 76 12.70 -14.14 -43.45
CA GLY A 76 14.07 -14.42 -43.02
C GLY A 76 14.93 -13.16 -42.87
N GLU A 77 14.33 -11.96 -42.99
CA GLU A 77 15.04 -10.68 -42.85
C GLU A 77 15.76 -10.53 -41.50
N PHE A 78 15.24 -11.20 -40.47
CA PHE A 78 15.70 -11.09 -39.09
C PHE A 78 16.54 -12.28 -38.61
N ASP A 79 16.94 -13.19 -39.51
CA ASP A 79 17.75 -14.36 -39.15
C ASP A 79 19.10 -13.96 -38.53
N GLY A 80 19.39 -14.52 -37.36
CA GLY A 80 20.59 -14.17 -36.58
C GLY A 80 20.58 -12.76 -35.97
N LYS A 81 19.49 -12.01 -36.13
CA LYS A 81 19.29 -10.68 -35.53
C LYS A 81 18.43 -10.78 -34.27
N GLY A 82 18.51 -9.76 -33.42
CA GLY A 82 17.62 -9.61 -32.28
C GLY A 82 16.30 -8.93 -32.65
N PHE A 83 15.51 -8.62 -31.62
CA PHE A 83 14.40 -7.68 -31.72
C PHE A 83 14.90 -6.28 -31.34
N ASP A 84 14.84 -5.27 -32.22
CA ASP A 84 15.38 -3.94 -31.91
C ASP A 84 14.57 -2.77 -32.52
N VAL A 85 14.93 -1.53 -32.19
CA VAL A 85 14.40 -0.34 -32.87
C VAL A 85 15.00 -0.26 -34.25
N LYS A 86 14.18 0.03 -35.27
CA LYS A 86 14.70 0.32 -36.60
C LYS A 86 15.48 1.64 -36.56
N ALA A 87 16.79 1.57 -36.77
CA ALA A 87 17.66 2.75 -36.76
C ALA A 87 17.29 3.71 -37.90
N SER A 88 17.27 5.01 -37.60
CA SER A 88 17.22 6.04 -38.62
C SER A 88 18.58 6.72 -38.75
N GLU A 89 18.99 7.00 -39.99
CA GLU A 89 20.27 7.64 -40.32
C GLU A 89 20.19 9.17 -40.27
N LYS A 90 19.01 9.75 -39.98
CA LYS A 90 18.81 11.21 -40.00
C LYS A 90 19.04 11.83 -38.63
N ILE A 91 19.81 12.92 -38.60
CA ILE A 91 20.01 13.74 -37.39
C ILE A 91 18.68 14.24 -36.79
N SER A 92 17.67 14.53 -37.62
CA SER A 92 16.33 14.91 -37.16
C SER A 92 15.71 13.86 -36.23
N ASP A 93 16.03 12.59 -36.48
CA ASP A 93 15.40 11.47 -35.78
C ASP A 93 16.11 11.24 -34.44
N LEU A 94 17.41 11.52 -34.35
CA LEU A 94 18.11 11.62 -33.06
C LEU A 94 17.51 12.70 -32.15
N TYR A 95 17.24 13.89 -32.68
CA TYR A 95 16.58 14.96 -31.90
C TYR A 95 15.17 14.54 -31.46
N ARG A 96 14.42 13.86 -32.33
CA ARG A 96 13.11 13.29 -31.96
C ARG A 96 13.25 12.26 -30.84
N GLU A 97 14.22 11.35 -30.91
CA GLU A 97 14.45 10.35 -29.86
C GLU A 97 14.80 11.00 -28.52
N MET A 98 15.71 11.98 -28.51
CA MET A 98 16.03 12.74 -27.31
C MET A 98 14.82 13.47 -26.73
N PHE A 99 14.04 14.14 -27.59
CA PHE A 99 12.83 14.84 -27.17
C PHE A 99 11.80 13.86 -26.60
N HIS A 100 11.58 12.73 -27.26
CA HIS A 100 10.72 11.68 -26.72
C HIS A 100 11.22 11.15 -25.38
N GLY A 101 12.53 10.99 -25.19
CA GLY A 101 13.10 10.60 -23.89
C GLY A 101 12.80 11.61 -22.78
N TYR A 102 12.88 12.91 -23.09
CA TYR A 102 12.51 13.97 -22.16
C TYR A 102 11.02 13.94 -21.81
N ILE A 103 10.13 13.88 -22.81
CA ILE A 103 8.68 13.80 -22.62
C ILE A 103 8.28 12.54 -21.85
N THR A 104 8.91 11.40 -22.17
CA THR A 104 8.69 10.15 -21.44
C THR A 104 9.01 10.36 -19.97
N SER A 105 10.19 10.93 -19.66
CA SER A 105 10.61 11.20 -18.28
C SER A 105 9.62 12.10 -17.54
N GLU A 106 9.16 13.18 -18.18
CA GLU A 106 8.13 14.08 -17.62
C GLU A 106 6.82 13.35 -17.30
N LYS A 107 6.33 12.50 -18.21
CA LYS A 107 5.12 11.67 -18.00
C LYS A 107 5.28 10.75 -16.78
N TYR A 108 6.41 10.09 -16.66
CA TYR A 108 6.71 9.24 -15.49
C TYR A 108 6.81 10.04 -14.19
N PHE A 109 7.46 11.21 -14.20
CA PHE A 109 7.53 12.10 -13.02
C PHE A 109 6.15 12.55 -12.57
N ARG A 110 5.28 12.96 -13.49
CA ARG A 110 3.92 13.39 -13.18
C ARG A 110 3.11 12.29 -12.50
N VAL A 111 3.17 11.05 -13.01
CA VAL A 111 2.51 9.90 -12.39
C VAL A 111 3.10 9.61 -11.00
N GLY A 112 4.42 9.72 -10.86
CA GLY A 112 5.12 9.61 -9.57
C GLY A 112 4.61 10.61 -8.54
N PHE A 113 4.57 11.90 -8.89
CA PHE A 113 4.08 12.97 -8.01
C PHE A 113 2.62 12.76 -7.61
N LYS A 114 1.74 12.41 -8.56
CA LYS A 114 0.33 12.08 -8.24
C LYS A 114 0.20 10.96 -7.21
N LYS A 115 1.04 9.92 -7.28
CA LYS A 115 1.05 8.83 -6.30
C LYS A 115 1.56 9.30 -4.94
N GLN A 116 2.56 10.18 -4.93
CA GLN A 116 3.09 10.77 -3.71
C GLN A 116 2.06 11.67 -3.02
N ASP A 117 1.35 12.53 -3.76
CA ASP A 117 0.27 13.37 -3.23
C ASP A 117 -0.83 12.53 -2.59
N LYS A 118 -1.24 11.43 -3.24
CA LYS A 118 -2.20 10.46 -2.67
C LYS A 118 -1.69 9.81 -1.39
N MET A 119 -0.38 9.57 -1.27
CA MET A 119 0.23 9.00 -0.08
C MET A 119 0.26 10.02 1.08
N LEU A 120 0.58 11.27 0.78
CA LEU A 120 0.53 12.37 1.75
C LEU A 120 -0.88 12.54 2.31
N GLY A 121 -1.91 12.59 1.44
CA GLY A 121 -3.30 12.68 1.91
C GLY A 121 -3.74 11.48 2.77
N LYS A 122 -3.20 10.28 2.52
CA LYS A 122 -3.44 9.11 3.39
C LYS A 122 -2.70 9.21 4.73
N GLN A 123 -1.52 9.84 4.77
CA GLN A 123 -0.81 10.11 6.02
C GLN A 123 -1.57 11.13 6.86
N ASP A 124 -2.10 12.20 6.26
CA ASP A 124 -2.94 13.17 6.97
C ASP A 124 -4.16 12.49 7.63
N GLN A 125 -4.87 11.64 6.89
CA GLN A 125 -5.98 10.85 7.43
C GLN A 125 -5.55 9.88 8.56
N MET A 126 -4.33 9.35 8.50
CA MET A 126 -3.80 8.49 9.54
C MET A 126 -3.48 9.29 10.81
N LEU A 127 -2.90 10.49 10.66
CA LEU A 127 -2.62 11.41 11.76
C LEU A 127 -3.92 11.80 12.47
N GLU A 128 -4.96 12.20 11.73
CA GLU A 128 -6.27 12.51 12.32
C GLU A 128 -6.87 11.32 13.11
N LYS A 129 -6.67 10.10 12.64
CA LYS A 129 -7.12 8.89 13.36
C LYS A 129 -6.28 8.63 14.61
N GLN A 130 -4.98 8.90 14.56
CA GLN A 130 -4.11 8.78 15.72
C GLN A 130 -4.46 9.82 16.79
N ASP A 131 -4.74 11.07 16.41
CA ASP A 131 -5.19 12.11 17.36
C ASP A 131 -6.47 11.68 18.08
N LYS A 132 -7.49 11.21 17.34
CA LYS A 132 -8.72 10.66 17.94
C LYS A 132 -8.48 9.44 18.84
N MET A 133 -7.46 8.64 18.52
CA MET A 133 -7.09 7.48 19.35
C MET A 133 -6.41 7.93 20.64
N LEU A 134 -5.56 8.96 20.59
CA LEU A 134 -4.93 9.57 21.76
C LEU A 134 -5.97 10.20 22.69
N ASP A 135 -6.96 10.91 22.14
CA ASP A 135 -8.07 11.46 22.93
C ASP A 135 -8.83 10.36 23.69
N LYS A 136 -9.21 9.29 22.97
CA LYS A 136 -9.89 8.12 23.59
C LYS A 136 -9.03 7.41 24.63
N GLN A 137 -7.72 7.33 24.41
CA GLN A 137 -6.80 6.80 25.43
C GLN A 137 -6.76 7.71 26.65
N GLY A 138 -6.79 9.04 26.47
CA GLY A 138 -6.92 10.01 27.55
C GLY A 138 -8.18 9.79 28.39
N GLU A 139 -9.34 9.64 27.74
CA GLU A 139 -10.61 9.31 28.40
C GLU A 139 -10.54 7.99 29.17
N THR A 140 -9.93 6.96 28.57
CA THR A 140 -9.76 5.65 29.20
C THR A 140 -8.88 5.73 30.44
N ILE A 141 -7.75 6.45 30.36
CA ILE A 141 -6.85 6.69 31.51
C ILE A 141 -7.59 7.44 32.62
N ALA A 142 -8.38 8.46 32.27
CA ALA A 142 -9.17 9.20 33.25
C ALA A 142 -10.21 8.30 33.95
N ALA A 143 -10.89 7.43 33.21
CA ALA A 143 -11.82 6.45 33.77
C ALA A 143 -11.13 5.47 34.72
N ILE A 144 -9.95 4.94 34.34
CA ILE A 144 -9.15 4.05 35.19
C ILE A 144 -8.73 4.76 36.49
N LYS A 145 -8.22 6.00 36.41
CA LYS A 145 -7.88 6.80 37.60
C LYS A 145 -9.10 7.07 38.48
N GLY A 146 -10.29 7.22 37.89
CA GLY A 146 -11.54 7.36 38.63
C GLY A 146 -11.94 6.08 39.38
N LEU A 147 -11.73 4.92 38.78
CA LEU A 147 -11.95 3.62 39.43
C LEU A 147 -10.97 3.40 40.59
N ASP A 148 -9.69 3.73 40.40
CA ASP A 148 -8.64 3.64 41.42
C ASP A 148 -9.03 4.42 42.70
N LYS A 149 -9.45 5.68 42.55
CA LYS A 149 -9.95 6.50 43.68
C LYS A 149 -11.16 5.90 44.40
N LYS A 150 -12.11 5.31 43.65
CA LYS A 150 -13.27 4.63 44.24
C LYS A 150 -12.86 3.37 45.00
N GLN A 151 -11.87 2.64 44.48
CA GLN A 151 -11.30 1.47 45.15
C GLN A 151 -10.61 1.88 46.46
N ASP A 152 -9.79 2.93 46.46
CA ASP A 152 -9.16 3.46 47.69
C ASP A 152 -10.20 3.80 48.76
N THR A 153 -11.25 4.54 48.37
CA THR A 153 -12.35 4.90 49.28
C THR A 153 -13.04 3.66 49.84
N THR A 154 -13.27 2.65 48.99
CA THR A 154 -13.90 1.39 49.41
C THR A 154 -13.01 0.62 50.38
N ILE A 155 -11.69 0.58 50.12
CA ILE A 155 -10.71 -0.06 50.99
C ILE A 155 -10.70 0.62 52.36
N ASP A 156 -10.78 1.94 52.42
CA ASP A 156 -10.78 2.67 53.68
C ASP A 156 -12.06 2.43 54.49
N VAL A 157 -13.24 2.44 53.84
CA VAL A 157 -14.50 2.05 54.50
C VAL A 157 -14.42 0.62 55.06
N LEU A 158 -13.80 -0.31 54.33
CA LEU A 158 -13.61 -1.69 54.80
C LEU A 158 -12.65 -1.79 55.99
N LYS A 159 -11.58 -0.98 56.02
CA LYS A 159 -10.67 -0.91 57.18
C LYS A 159 -11.41 -0.35 58.40
N ASP A 160 -12.16 0.72 58.24
CA ASP A 160 -12.92 1.35 59.32
C ASP A 160 -13.96 0.38 59.89
N PHE A 161 -14.70 -0.31 59.03
CA PHE A 161 -15.67 -1.33 59.44
C PHE A 161 -14.99 -2.48 60.20
N ARG A 162 -13.86 -2.98 59.70
CA ARG A 162 -13.07 -4.03 60.36
C ARG A 162 -12.61 -3.58 61.75
N ASP A 163 -12.09 -2.36 61.86
CA ASP A 163 -11.53 -1.84 63.11
C ASP A 163 -12.64 -1.57 64.14
N SER A 164 -13.77 -1.00 63.72
CA SER A 164 -14.98 -0.84 64.56
C SER A 164 -15.55 -2.17 65.03
N THR A 165 -15.59 -3.18 64.15
CA THR A 165 -16.05 -4.52 64.49
C THR A 165 -15.11 -5.17 65.52
N LYS A 166 -13.80 -5.06 65.31
CA LYS A 166 -12.79 -5.57 66.24
C LYS A 166 -12.93 -4.92 67.63
N GLN A 167 -13.12 -3.59 67.67
CA GLN A 167 -13.36 -2.87 68.92
C GLN A 167 -14.63 -3.37 69.61
N SER A 168 -15.73 -3.56 68.87
CA SER A 168 -16.99 -4.05 69.42
C SER A 168 -16.83 -5.45 70.05
N PHE A 169 -16.04 -6.33 69.43
CA PHE A 169 -15.73 -7.64 70.01
C PHE A 169 -14.86 -7.55 71.27
N THR A 170 -13.88 -6.64 71.29
CA THR A 170 -13.07 -6.38 72.49
C THR A 170 -13.95 -5.86 73.63
N ASP A 171 -14.77 -4.83 73.40
CA ASP A 171 -15.67 -4.26 74.41
C ASP A 171 -16.65 -5.30 74.95
N MET A 172 -17.16 -6.17 74.06
CA MET A 172 -18.04 -7.26 74.44
C MET A 172 -17.30 -8.30 75.30
N GLY A 173 -16.06 -8.66 74.94
CA GLY A 173 -15.20 -9.53 75.72
C GLY A 173 -14.96 -9.00 77.13
N ASP A 174 -14.64 -7.71 77.26
CA ASP A 174 -14.41 -7.06 78.56
C ASP A 174 -15.67 -7.04 79.43
N ARG A 175 -16.85 -6.79 78.83
CA ARG A 175 -18.14 -6.87 79.53
C ARG A 175 -18.44 -8.28 80.01
N TYR A 176 -18.19 -9.30 79.18
CA TYR A 176 -18.38 -10.70 79.58
C TYR A 176 -17.46 -11.08 80.73
N GLY A 177 -16.18 -10.66 80.70
CA GLY A 177 -15.25 -10.87 81.80
C GLY A 177 -15.73 -10.22 83.11
N SER A 178 -16.18 -8.97 83.03
CA SER A 178 -16.70 -8.23 84.20
C SER A 178 -17.91 -8.92 84.83
N ILE A 179 -18.86 -9.39 84.01
CA ILE A 179 -20.04 -10.15 84.48
C ILE A 179 -19.61 -11.47 85.13
N GLN A 180 -18.64 -12.17 84.55
CA GLN A 180 -18.11 -13.41 85.09
C GLN A 180 -17.48 -13.19 86.48
N ASP A 181 -16.70 -12.12 86.65
CA ASP A 181 -16.08 -11.76 87.93
C ASP A 181 -17.13 -11.38 89.00
N GLU A 182 -18.18 -10.63 88.63
CA GLU A 182 -19.30 -10.31 89.53
C GLU A 182 -20.07 -11.57 89.98
N LEU A 183 -20.32 -12.50 89.07
CA LEU A 183 -20.99 -13.78 89.37
C LEU A 183 -20.15 -14.70 90.27
N VAL A 184 -18.82 -14.66 90.15
CA VAL A 184 -17.92 -15.42 91.03
C VAL A 184 -17.88 -14.79 92.43
N ASN A 185 -17.86 -13.47 92.53
CA ASN A 185 -17.82 -12.77 93.82
C ASN A 185 -19.14 -12.84 94.61
N THR A 186 -20.29 -12.95 93.93
CA THR A 186 -21.60 -13.14 94.59
C THR A 186 -21.86 -14.56 95.10
N ARG A 187 -20.98 -15.52 94.79
CA ARG A 187 -21.04 -16.93 95.27
C ARG A 187 -20.12 -17.24 96.47
N LYS A 188 -19.39 -16.25 97.00
CA LYS A 188 -18.63 -16.34 98.26
C LYS A 188 -19.41 -15.71 99.39
#